data_AF-W6MTI1-F1
#
_entry.id   AF-W6MTI1-F1
#
_cell.length_a   1.000
_cell.length_b   1.000
_cell.length_c   1.000
_cell.angle_alpha   90.00
_cell.angle_beta   90.00
_cell.angle_gamma   90.00
#
_symmetry.space_group_name_H-M   'P 1'
#
loop_
_entity.id
_entity.type
_entity.pdbx_description
1 polymer ?
#
loop_
_entity_poly.entity_id
_entity_poly.type
_entity_poly.pdbx_seq_one_letter_code
_entity_poly.pdbx_strand_id
1 'polypeptide(L)'
;MTTTIKTPHVHLKVVNEKKTDLSLESLFGSVPLTTYSNDPKMDPVPVNWGSADPAVRGPIIATKRGNGLCCHNAIGAHAGPYSIYRALAVASKQLDPDHVPDYTNAEPPVNFPQQPQWSDPSKIVAMDPFGHLAPWLFADSDVEVRPTISITKAHLQLGDLRDEVASGNLPVDGDVVINQMGDLNCTKLAVDPVWYLPGIASRFDISEAALRKSLFEDTNGMYPELITRPDIKVFLPPIGGLTVYIFGDPAKVSDPSSKLALRIHDECSGSDVFGSDICTCRPYLMFGIVEAAKQAQQGGSGVVVYFRKEGRALGEVTKYLVYNARKRGGDTAAEYFHRTECIAGVKDMRFQALMPDILHFLGIKKIDRMLSMSNMKYDAIVEQGIEIRERVPIPDSMIPPDSRVEIDAKIAAGYFTNGKVMTQEELKEVKGRSW
;
A
#
# COMPACT_ATOMS: atom_id res chain seq x y z
N MET A 1 -50.48 -8.41 -34.51
CA MET A 1 -49.34 -9.34 -34.38
C MET A 1 -48.38 -8.74 -33.38
N THR A 2 -48.50 -9.15 -32.12
CA THR A 2 -47.70 -8.65 -30.99
C THR A 2 -46.85 -9.82 -30.53
N THR A 3 -45.55 -9.76 -30.81
CA THR A 3 -44.59 -10.82 -30.52
C THR A 3 -44.10 -10.66 -29.08
N THR A 4 -44.60 -11.49 -28.17
CA THR A 4 -44.15 -11.54 -26.78
C THR A 4 -42.82 -12.29 -26.71
N ILE A 5 -41.75 -11.59 -26.33
CA ILE A 5 -40.44 -12.19 -26.07
C ILE A 5 -40.53 -13.01 -24.76
N LYS A 6 -40.35 -14.33 -24.85
CA LYS A 6 -40.22 -15.21 -23.68
C LYS A 6 -38.79 -15.12 -23.14
N THR A 7 -38.63 -14.54 -21.96
CA THR A 7 -37.41 -14.64 -21.15
C THR A 7 -37.25 -16.09 -20.67
N PRO A 8 -36.06 -16.72 -20.78
CA PRO A 8 -35.85 -18.04 -20.22
C PRO A 8 -35.71 -17.91 -18.70
N HIS A 9 -36.69 -18.42 -17.96
CA HIS A 9 -36.53 -18.67 -16.53
C HIS A 9 -35.51 -19.80 -16.35
N VAL A 10 -34.29 -19.46 -15.98
CA VAL A 10 -33.35 -20.42 -15.40
C VAL A 10 -33.91 -20.80 -14.02
N HIS A 11 -34.54 -21.95 -13.93
CA HIS A 11 -34.80 -22.58 -12.63
C HIS A 11 -33.46 -22.94 -12.00
N LEU A 12 -32.97 -22.09 -11.10
CA LEU A 12 -32.01 -22.49 -10.09
C LEU A 12 -32.66 -23.64 -9.30
N LYS A 13 -32.22 -24.87 -9.56
CA LYS A 13 -32.50 -25.99 -8.66
C LYS A 13 -31.93 -25.59 -7.30
N VAL A 14 -32.82 -25.22 -6.37
CA VAL A 14 -32.50 -25.21 -4.95
C VAL A 14 -32.14 -26.65 -4.61
N VAL A 15 -30.84 -26.94 -4.55
CA VAL A 15 -30.35 -28.17 -3.94
C VAL A 15 -30.77 -28.08 -2.49
N ASN A 16 -31.74 -28.91 -2.12
CA ASN A 16 -32.18 -29.05 -0.75
C ASN A 16 -31.07 -29.79 0.00
N GLU A 17 -30.00 -29.06 0.36
CA GLU A 17 -28.98 -29.58 1.26
C GLU A 17 -29.67 -29.93 2.58
N LYS A 18 -29.52 -31.19 3.01
CA LYS A 18 -29.84 -31.59 4.38
C LYS A 18 -29.16 -30.58 5.31
N LYS A 19 -29.92 -29.75 6.01
CA LYS A 19 -29.43 -29.01 7.17
C LYS A 19 -28.97 -30.05 8.19
N THR A 20 -27.70 -30.40 8.15
CA THR A 20 -27.01 -30.96 9.31
C THR A 20 -27.06 -29.87 10.37
N ASP A 21 -27.94 -30.05 11.34
CA ASP A 21 -28.07 -29.19 12.51
C ASP A 21 -26.83 -29.42 13.40
N LEU A 22 -25.71 -28.82 12.99
CA LEU A 22 -24.48 -28.80 13.78
C LEU A 22 -24.75 -27.84 14.94
N SER A 23 -24.81 -28.37 16.16
CA SER A 23 -24.97 -27.54 17.36
C SER A 23 -23.83 -26.53 17.44
N LEU A 24 -24.09 -25.33 17.98
CA LEU A 24 -23.07 -24.30 18.17
C LEU A 24 -21.87 -24.83 18.96
N GLU A 25 -22.11 -25.74 19.90
CA GLU A 25 -21.07 -26.41 20.68
C GLU A 25 -20.19 -27.33 19.81
N SER A 26 -20.77 -28.05 18.85
CA SER A 26 -20.00 -28.84 17.88
C SER A 26 -19.20 -27.99 16.89
N LEU A 27 -19.65 -26.77 16.60
CA LEU A 27 -18.98 -25.84 15.68
C LEU A 27 -17.88 -25.02 16.34
N PHE A 28 -18.07 -24.60 17.59
CA PHE A 28 -17.18 -23.64 18.27
C PHE A 28 -16.42 -24.21 19.46
N GLY A 29 -16.83 -25.36 20.00
CA GLY A 29 -16.27 -25.91 21.24
C GLY A 29 -14.77 -26.24 21.17
N SER A 30 -14.21 -26.38 19.96
CA SER A 30 -12.80 -26.67 19.73
C SER A 30 -11.99 -25.52 19.12
N VAL A 31 -12.60 -24.34 18.89
CA VAL A 31 -11.91 -23.22 18.23
C VAL A 31 -11.10 -22.42 19.25
N PRO A 32 -9.76 -22.41 19.19
CA PRO A 32 -8.95 -21.60 20.08
C PRO A 32 -9.17 -20.11 19.76
N LEU A 33 -9.60 -19.33 20.77
CA LEU A 33 -9.83 -17.90 20.62
C LEU A 33 -8.52 -17.10 20.57
N THR A 34 -7.49 -17.57 21.29
CA THR A 34 -6.15 -16.98 21.32
C THR A 34 -5.12 -18.01 21.78
N THR A 35 -3.83 -17.68 21.65
CA THR A 35 -2.71 -18.44 22.24
C THR A 35 -1.99 -17.60 23.29
N TYR A 36 -1.25 -18.24 24.18
CA TYR A 36 -0.53 -17.60 25.28
C TYR A 36 0.94 -17.97 25.27
N SER A 37 1.81 -17.06 25.71
CA SER A 37 3.26 -17.25 25.73
C SER A 37 3.72 -18.37 26.68
N ASN A 38 2.88 -18.73 27.65
CA ASN A 38 3.14 -19.80 28.62
C ASN A 38 2.40 -21.11 28.29
N ASP A 39 1.76 -21.22 27.13
CA ASP A 39 1.11 -22.46 26.72
C ASP A 39 2.20 -23.47 26.27
N PRO A 40 2.36 -24.61 26.98
CA PRO A 40 3.41 -25.59 26.67
C PRO A 40 3.20 -26.31 25.34
N LYS A 41 2.03 -26.15 24.70
CA LYS A 41 1.76 -26.68 23.36
C LYS A 41 2.21 -25.74 22.25
N MET A 42 2.61 -24.51 22.59
CA MET A 42 3.08 -23.51 21.65
C MET A 42 4.62 -23.54 21.61
N ASP A 43 5.17 -23.67 20.40
CA ASP A 43 6.59 -23.65 20.10
C ASP A 43 6.81 -22.82 18.82
N PRO A 44 6.68 -21.48 18.91
CA PRO A 44 6.76 -20.60 17.74
C PRO A 44 8.12 -20.71 17.05
N VAL A 45 8.15 -20.85 15.73
CA VAL A 45 9.40 -20.82 14.96
C VAL A 45 10.06 -19.45 15.15
N PRO A 46 11.28 -19.36 15.71
CA PRO A 46 11.92 -18.06 15.95
C PRO A 46 12.14 -17.27 14.66
N VAL A 47 11.95 -15.95 14.71
CA VAL A 47 12.29 -15.02 13.61
C VAL A 47 13.42 -14.11 14.05
N ASN A 48 14.58 -14.23 13.40
CA ASN A 48 15.69 -13.30 13.57
C ASN A 48 15.62 -12.19 12.51
N TRP A 49 14.75 -11.21 12.73
CA TRP A 49 14.36 -10.19 11.74
C TRP A 49 15.52 -9.54 10.98
N GLY A 50 16.62 -9.23 11.68
CA GLY A 50 17.82 -8.57 11.11
C GLY A 50 18.86 -9.52 10.52
N SER A 51 18.57 -10.81 10.36
CA SER A 51 19.51 -11.74 9.72
C SER A 51 19.52 -11.56 8.21
N ALA A 52 20.72 -11.45 7.63
CA ALA A 52 20.92 -11.42 6.18
C ALA A 52 20.73 -12.80 5.53
N ASP A 53 21.02 -13.89 6.26
CA ASP A 53 20.78 -15.24 5.77
C ASP A 53 19.30 -15.60 6.01
N PRO A 54 18.52 -15.89 4.94
CA PRO A 54 17.11 -16.26 5.07
C PRO A 54 16.89 -17.55 5.90
N ALA A 55 17.82 -18.51 5.86
CA ALA A 55 17.72 -19.74 6.65
C ALA A 55 17.85 -19.46 8.15
N VAL A 56 18.73 -18.52 8.53
CA VAL A 56 18.90 -18.07 9.92
C VAL A 56 17.78 -17.11 10.35
N ARG A 57 17.28 -16.29 9.42
CA ARG A 57 16.16 -15.37 9.68
C ARG A 57 14.87 -16.13 10.00
N GLY A 58 14.60 -17.20 9.26
CA GLY A 58 13.36 -17.96 9.33
C GLY A 58 12.22 -17.36 8.48
N PRO A 59 11.18 -18.16 8.19
CA PRO A 59 10.00 -17.72 7.46
C PRO A 59 9.04 -16.90 8.34
N ILE A 60 8.14 -16.17 7.67
CA ILE A 60 6.99 -15.54 8.33
C ILE A 60 5.79 -16.50 8.24
N ILE A 61 5.34 -16.98 9.40
CA ILE A 61 4.27 -17.98 9.54
C ILE A 61 3.10 -17.33 10.30
N ALA A 62 2.08 -16.93 9.56
CA ALA A 62 0.82 -16.39 10.12
C ALA A 62 -0.34 -17.39 10.06
N THR A 63 -0.11 -18.61 9.53
CA THR A 63 -1.15 -19.65 9.44
C THR A 63 -1.36 -20.34 10.79
N LYS A 64 -2.62 -20.62 11.11
CA LYS A 64 -3.01 -21.42 12.29
C LYS A 64 -3.59 -22.78 11.92
N ARG A 65 -3.38 -23.24 10.67
CA ARG A 65 -3.84 -24.55 10.19
C ARG A 65 -2.77 -25.61 10.36
N GLY A 66 -3.19 -26.86 10.54
CA GLY A 66 -2.29 -27.98 10.78
C GLY A 66 -1.30 -27.68 11.91
N ASN A 67 -0.01 -27.90 11.66
CA ASN A 67 1.06 -27.58 12.60
C ASN A 67 1.27 -26.07 12.81
N GLY A 68 0.70 -25.21 11.97
CA GLY A 68 0.85 -23.75 12.09
C GLY A 68 0.33 -23.17 13.40
N LEU A 69 -0.71 -23.78 14.00
CA LEU A 69 -1.24 -23.27 15.27
C LEU A 69 -0.19 -23.27 16.38
N CYS A 70 0.59 -24.35 16.53
CA CYS A 70 1.58 -24.42 17.59
C CYS A 70 2.85 -23.61 17.29
N CYS A 71 3.19 -23.40 16.02
CA CYS A 71 4.48 -22.84 15.64
C CYS A 71 4.43 -21.47 14.90
N HIS A 72 3.25 -20.87 14.75
CA HIS A 72 3.13 -19.53 14.16
C HIS A 72 3.96 -18.50 14.92
N ASN A 73 4.57 -17.60 14.16
CA ASN A 73 5.51 -16.59 14.65
C ASN A 73 5.10 -15.17 14.23
N ALA A 74 3.90 -15.03 13.69
CA ALA A 74 3.30 -13.76 13.33
C ALA A 74 1.82 -13.70 13.73
N ILE A 75 1.40 -12.54 14.22
CA ILE A 75 0.01 -12.23 14.53
C ILE A 75 -0.69 -11.80 13.24
N GLY A 76 -1.97 -12.13 13.06
CA GLY A 76 -2.75 -11.71 11.91
C GLY A 76 -2.90 -12.82 10.86
N ALA A 77 -2.94 -12.44 9.58
CA ALA A 77 -3.09 -13.37 8.47
C ALA A 77 -2.40 -12.84 7.20
N HIS A 78 -1.95 -13.74 6.34
CA HIS A 78 -1.46 -13.39 5.00
C HIS A 78 -2.55 -12.74 4.13
N ALA A 79 -2.13 -11.99 3.09
CA ALA A 79 -3.00 -11.26 2.15
C ALA A 79 -3.76 -10.06 2.73
N GLY A 80 -3.37 -9.57 3.93
CA GLY A 80 -3.93 -8.37 4.56
C GLY A 80 -5.48 -8.40 4.59
N PRO A 81 -6.18 -7.37 4.06
CA PRO A 81 -7.64 -7.31 4.08
C PRO A 81 -8.30 -8.41 3.23
N TYR A 82 -7.58 -9.03 2.28
CA TYR A 82 -8.10 -10.13 1.47
C TYR A 82 -8.22 -11.45 2.22
N SER A 83 -7.59 -11.58 3.40
CA SER A 83 -7.77 -12.72 4.30
C SER A 83 -9.25 -12.97 4.65
N ILE A 84 -10.05 -11.90 4.79
CA ILE A 84 -11.49 -11.99 5.09
C ILE A 84 -12.26 -12.61 3.91
N TYR A 85 -11.95 -12.21 2.68
CA TYR A 85 -12.55 -12.81 1.49
C TYR A 85 -12.14 -14.27 1.32
N ARG A 86 -10.89 -14.61 1.64
CA ARG A 86 -10.45 -16.01 1.69
C ARG A 86 -11.25 -16.82 2.71
N ALA A 87 -11.49 -16.26 3.91
CA ALA A 87 -12.31 -16.91 4.92
C ALA A 87 -13.75 -17.13 4.44
N LEU A 88 -14.35 -16.17 3.73
CA LEU A 88 -15.66 -16.32 3.09
C LEU A 88 -15.67 -17.38 1.99
N ALA A 89 -14.60 -17.48 1.19
CA ALA A 89 -14.47 -18.52 0.17
C ALA A 89 -14.39 -19.92 0.80
N VAL A 90 -13.70 -20.07 1.93
CA VAL A 90 -13.67 -21.32 2.71
C VAL A 90 -15.06 -21.63 3.29
N ALA A 91 -15.71 -20.66 3.92
CA ALA A 91 -17.03 -20.83 4.53
C ALA A 91 -18.10 -21.18 3.48
N SER A 92 -17.99 -20.63 2.27
CA SER A 92 -18.87 -20.95 1.14
C SER A 92 -18.43 -22.19 0.34
N LYS A 93 -17.43 -22.94 0.83
CA LYS A 93 -16.87 -24.15 0.20
C LYS A 93 -16.32 -23.95 -1.22
N GLN A 94 -15.98 -22.71 -1.59
CA GLN A 94 -15.31 -22.39 -2.86
C GLN A 94 -13.80 -22.63 -2.79
N LEU A 95 -13.23 -22.63 -1.59
CA LEU A 95 -11.83 -22.93 -1.35
C LEU A 95 -11.71 -24.00 -0.26
N ASP A 96 -10.98 -25.07 -0.55
CA ASP A 96 -10.61 -26.05 0.46
C ASP A 96 -9.72 -25.37 1.51
N PRO A 97 -10.05 -25.44 2.81
CA PRO A 97 -9.19 -24.91 3.84
C PRO A 97 -7.76 -25.48 3.81
N ASP A 98 -7.57 -26.72 3.40
CA ASP A 98 -6.27 -27.37 3.40
C ASP A 98 -5.59 -27.31 2.02
N HIS A 99 -6.13 -26.48 1.11
CA HIS A 99 -5.50 -26.23 -0.18
C HIS A 99 -4.09 -25.66 0.01
N VAL A 100 -3.10 -26.41 -0.50
CA VAL A 100 -1.72 -25.99 -0.65
C VAL A 100 -1.54 -25.33 -2.01
N PRO A 101 -1.16 -24.04 -2.07
CA PRO A 101 -0.91 -23.37 -3.34
C PRO A 101 0.25 -24.02 -4.12
N ASP A 102 0.09 -24.17 -5.43
CA ASP A 102 1.17 -24.54 -6.34
C ASP A 102 1.85 -23.26 -6.85
N TYR A 103 3.14 -23.11 -6.54
CA TYR A 103 3.97 -21.98 -6.95
C TYR A 103 4.88 -22.28 -8.15
N THR A 104 4.70 -23.43 -8.81
CA THR A 104 5.48 -23.79 -9.99
C THR A 104 5.34 -22.72 -11.09
N ASN A 105 6.47 -22.21 -11.60
CA ASN A 105 6.55 -21.13 -12.60
C ASN A 105 5.97 -19.78 -12.13
N ALA A 106 5.84 -19.57 -10.82
CA ALA A 106 5.40 -18.30 -10.23
C ALA A 106 6.56 -17.41 -9.75
N GLU A 107 7.81 -17.78 -10.06
CA GLU A 107 9.01 -17.04 -9.65
C GLU A 107 9.00 -15.61 -10.20
N PRO A 108 9.55 -14.63 -9.46
CA PRO A 108 9.76 -13.29 -9.96
C PRO A 108 10.51 -13.28 -11.32
N PRO A 109 9.99 -12.63 -12.38
CA PRO A 109 10.68 -12.52 -13.67
C PRO A 109 11.85 -11.52 -13.63
N VAL A 110 12.01 -10.81 -12.52
CA VAL A 110 13.09 -9.87 -12.24
C VAL A 110 13.63 -10.19 -10.86
N ASN A 111 14.92 -10.44 -10.76
CA ASN A 111 15.60 -10.68 -9.49
C ASN A 111 16.10 -9.35 -8.92
N PHE A 112 15.68 -9.01 -7.70
CA PHE A 112 16.24 -7.88 -6.97
C PHE A 112 17.35 -8.40 -6.04
N PRO A 113 18.61 -7.96 -6.22
CA PRO A 113 19.68 -8.40 -5.35
C PRO A 113 19.42 -7.90 -3.92
N GLN A 114 19.73 -8.75 -2.95
CA GLN A 114 19.64 -8.42 -1.55
C GLN A 114 20.45 -7.15 -1.25
N GLN A 115 19.82 -6.22 -0.55
CA GLN A 115 20.44 -4.96 -0.13
C GLN A 115 20.87 -5.05 1.33
N PRO A 116 21.94 -4.37 1.75
CA PRO A 116 22.36 -4.33 3.16
C PRO A 116 21.23 -3.92 4.12
N GLN A 117 20.30 -3.07 3.65
CA GLN A 117 19.14 -2.61 4.41
C GLN A 117 18.13 -3.72 4.71
N TRP A 118 18.13 -4.85 3.99
CA TRP A 118 17.22 -5.97 4.27
C TRP A 118 17.53 -6.65 5.60
N SER A 119 18.79 -6.58 6.04
CA SER A 119 19.26 -7.10 7.33
C SER A 119 19.39 -6.02 8.41
N ASP A 120 19.03 -4.77 8.11
CA ASP A 120 19.03 -3.71 9.13
C ASP A 120 17.62 -3.60 9.74
N PRO A 121 17.43 -4.02 11.02
CA PRO A 121 16.11 -4.04 11.65
C PRO A 121 15.52 -2.64 11.90
N SER A 122 16.28 -1.57 11.64
CA SER A 122 15.79 -0.18 11.68
C SER A 122 15.33 0.35 10.31
N LYS A 123 15.72 -0.28 9.20
CA LYS A 123 15.47 0.21 7.84
C LYS A 123 14.21 -0.36 7.20
N ILE A 124 13.95 -1.64 7.40
CA ILE A 124 12.74 -2.32 6.89
C ILE A 124 12.00 -2.94 8.07
N VAL A 125 10.86 -2.34 8.41
CA VAL A 125 10.04 -2.67 9.58
C VAL A 125 8.57 -2.90 9.24
N ALA A 126 8.11 -2.51 8.05
CA ALA A 126 6.71 -2.58 7.62
C ALA A 126 6.47 -3.49 6.40
N MET A 127 7.49 -4.22 5.94
CA MET A 127 7.39 -5.26 4.92
C MET A 127 8.41 -6.38 5.18
N ASP A 128 8.20 -7.54 4.57
CA ASP A 128 9.15 -8.66 4.62
C ASP A 128 10.05 -8.63 3.37
N PRO A 129 11.35 -8.30 3.48
CA PRO A 129 12.23 -8.19 2.32
C PRO A 129 12.42 -9.52 1.58
N PHE A 130 12.28 -10.66 2.25
CA PHE A 130 12.36 -11.98 1.62
C PHE A 130 11.01 -12.47 1.07
N GLY A 131 9.95 -11.67 1.23
CA GLY A 131 8.57 -12.04 0.90
C GLY A 131 8.31 -12.41 -0.56
N HIS A 132 9.19 -12.01 -1.49
CA HIS A 132 9.12 -12.33 -2.91
C HIS A 132 9.72 -13.69 -3.26
N LEU A 133 10.51 -14.28 -2.36
CA LEU A 133 11.17 -15.57 -2.55
C LEU A 133 10.72 -16.62 -1.52
N ALA A 134 9.88 -16.23 -0.56
CA ALA A 134 9.51 -17.07 0.57
C ALA A 134 9.03 -18.49 0.20
N PRO A 135 8.19 -18.69 -0.84
CA PRO A 135 7.77 -20.04 -1.24
C PRO A 135 8.92 -20.98 -1.64
N TRP A 136 9.99 -20.44 -2.23
CA TRP A 136 11.13 -21.23 -2.71
C TRP A 136 12.22 -21.35 -1.65
N LEU A 137 12.44 -20.31 -0.85
CA LEU A 137 13.41 -20.33 0.25
C LEU A 137 13.01 -21.32 1.35
N PHE A 138 11.71 -21.56 1.53
CA PHE A 138 11.16 -22.37 2.61
C PHE A 138 10.24 -23.49 2.08
N ALA A 139 10.56 -24.02 0.88
CA ALA A 139 9.77 -25.07 0.23
C ALA A 139 9.68 -26.36 1.07
N ASP A 140 10.73 -26.67 1.85
CA ASP A 140 10.81 -27.85 2.72
C ASP A 140 10.17 -27.62 4.11
N SER A 141 9.49 -26.49 4.33
CA SER A 141 8.82 -26.19 5.60
C SER A 141 7.61 -27.11 5.83
N ASP A 142 7.51 -27.68 7.03
CA ASP A 142 6.33 -28.45 7.48
C ASP A 142 5.07 -27.60 7.71
N VAL A 143 5.17 -26.30 7.47
CA VAL A 143 4.14 -25.29 7.68
C VAL A 143 4.02 -24.42 6.44
N GLU A 144 2.79 -24.03 6.11
CA GLU A 144 2.53 -23.17 4.96
C GLU A 144 3.20 -21.80 5.10
N VAL A 145 4.14 -21.51 4.20
CA VAL A 145 4.78 -20.21 4.04
C VAL A 145 4.27 -19.56 2.75
N ARG A 146 3.73 -18.34 2.87
CA ARG A 146 3.16 -17.61 1.73
C ARG A 146 3.99 -16.40 1.36
N PRO A 147 4.04 -16.02 0.07
CA PRO A 147 4.69 -14.80 -0.33
C PRO A 147 3.92 -13.59 0.20
N THR A 148 4.64 -12.53 0.50
CA THR A 148 4.08 -11.21 0.85
C THR A 148 4.49 -10.15 -0.17
N ILE A 149 5.32 -10.53 -1.15
CA ILE A 149 5.65 -9.72 -2.31
C ILE A 149 5.49 -10.59 -3.55
N SER A 150 4.97 -10.02 -4.63
CA SER A 150 4.95 -10.67 -5.94
C SER A 150 5.39 -9.66 -7.01
N ILE A 151 6.15 -10.14 -7.99
CA ILE A 151 6.81 -9.31 -9.00
C ILE A 151 6.40 -9.83 -10.36
N THR A 152 6.06 -8.93 -11.29
CA THR A 152 5.70 -9.29 -12.66
C THR A 152 6.09 -8.19 -13.65
N LYS A 153 5.99 -8.48 -14.95
CA LYS A 153 6.10 -7.48 -16.02
C LYS A 153 4.71 -7.24 -16.61
N ALA A 154 4.42 -6.00 -16.97
CA ALA A 154 3.14 -5.61 -17.52
C ALA A 154 3.27 -4.43 -18.48
N HIS A 155 2.22 -4.19 -19.25
CA HIS A 155 2.02 -2.92 -19.96
C HIS A 155 1.00 -2.08 -19.19
N LEU A 156 1.34 -0.83 -18.89
CA LEU A 156 0.41 0.13 -18.29
C LEU A 156 -0.26 0.94 -19.41
N GLN A 157 -1.58 0.87 -19.48
CA GLN A 157 -2.39 1.60 -20.45
C GLN A 157 -3.28 2.61 -19.72
N LEU A 158 -3.12 3.90 -20.01
CA LEU A 158 -3.92 4.98 -19.45
C LEU A 158 -4.28 5.95 -20.58
N GLY A 159 -5.55 6.35 -20.66
CA GLY A 159 -6.05 7.18 -21.77
C GLY A 159 -5.28 8.49 -21.96
N ASP A 160 -4.84 9.10 -20.86
CA ASP A 160 -4.10 10.36 -20.81
C ASP A 160 -2.71 10.24 -21.45
N LEU A 161 -2.09 9.06 -21.45
CA LEU A 161 -0.76 8.86 -22.04
C LEU A 161 -0.78 9.00 -23.56
N ARG A 162 -1.90 8.70 -24.21
CA ARG A 162 -2.06 8.91 -25.64
C ARG A 162 -1.94 10.39 -26.00
N ASP A 163 -2.47 11.28 -25.17
CA ASP A 163 -2.44 12.72 -25.42
C ASP A 163 -1.01 13.27 -25.18
N GLU A 164 -0.27 12.69 -24.24
CA GLU A 164 1.15 12.96 -24.01
C GLU A 164 2.04 12.53 -25.18
N VAL A 165 1.73 11.39 -25.81
CA VAL A 165 2.40 10.95 -27.05
C VAL A 165 2.03 11.88 -28.21
N ALA A 166 0.74 12.17 -28.40
CA ALA A 166 0.25 12.98 -29.51
C ALA A 166 0.78 14.42 -29.48
N SER A 167 0.99 14.98 -28.29
CA SER A 167 1.61 16.30 -28.10
C SER A 167 3.14 16.29 -28.23
N GLY A 168 3.76 15.10 -28.35
CA GLY A 168 5.21 14.93 -28.43
C GLY A 168 5.94 15.05 -27.08
N ASN A 169 5.20 15.19 -25.97
CA ASN A 169 5.79 15.28 -24.63
C ASN A 169 6.36 13.93 -24.16
N LEU A 170 5.78 12.82 -24.62
CA LEU A 170 6.22 11.46 -24.29
C LEU A 170 6.40 10.66 -25.59
N PRO A 171 7.54 10.82 -26.30
CA PRO A 171 7.73 10.20 -27.61
C PRO A 171 7.80 8.66 -27.53
N VAL A 172 7.35 7.98 -28.58
CA VAL A 172 7.46 6.52 -28.69
C VAL A 172 8.92 6.13 -28.98
N ASP A 173 9.50 5.29 -28.12
CA ASP A 173 10.85 4.74 -28.29
C ASP A 173 10.86 3.22 -28.56
N GLY A 174 9.70 2.55 -28.44
CA GLY A 174 9.55 1.12 -28.64
C GLY A 174 10.06 0.26 -27.47
N ASP A 175 10.58 0.87 -26.41
CA ASP A 175 11.09 0.20 -25.22
C ASP A 175 10.31 0.62 -23.97
N VAL A 176 10.43 1.87 -23.53
CA VAL A 176 9.65 2.38 -22.37
C VAL A 176 8.23 2.72 -22.82
N VAL A 177 8.09 3.44 -23.93
CA VAL A 177 6.83 3.84 -24.54
C VAL A 177 6.66 3.02 -25.81
N ILE A 178 5.76 2.05 -25.77
CA ILE A 178 5.74 0.93 -26.72
C ILE A 178 5.09 1.33 -28.05
N ASN A 179 4.07 2.18 -28.01
CA ASN A 179 3.24 2.49 -29.17
C ASN A 179 2.58 3.87 -29.10
N GLN A 180 1.87 4.24 -30.17
CA GLN A 180 1.16 5.52 -30.30
C GLN A 180 -0.03 5.69 -29.32
N MET A 181 -0.47 4.62 -28.65
CA MET A 181 -1.47 4.70 -27.59
C MET A 181 -0.87 5.15 -26.24
N GLY A 182 0.46 5.23 -26.15
CA GLY A 182 1.16 5.60 -24.93
C GLY A 182 1.31 4.46 -23.93
N ASP A 183 1.15 3.20 -24.37
CA ASP A 183 1.36 2.03 -23.53
C ASP A 183 2.79 2.02 -22.98
N LEU A 184 2.95 1.84 -21.67
CA LEU A 184 4.25 1.82 -21.01
C LEU A 184 4.65 0.42 -20.59
N ASN A 185 5.87 0.01 -20.93
CA ASN A 185 6.48 -1.19 -20.35
C ASN A 185 6.85 -0.92 -18.90
N CYS A 186 6.45 -1.81 -17.99
CA CYS A 186 6.84 -1.69 -16.60
C CYS A 186 7.09 -3.03 -15.90
N THR A 187 7.97 -2.98 -14.90
CA THR A 187 8.04 -4.02 -13.85
C THR A 187 7.13 -3.58 -12.71
N LYS A 188 6.24 -4.48 -12.28
CA LYS A 188 5.27 -4.25 -11.21
C LYS A 188 5.60 -5.11 -10.00
N LEU A 189 5.52 -4.54 -8.81
CA LEU A 189 5.59 -5.27 -7.55
C LEU A 189 4.30 -5.04 -6.76
N ALA A 190 3.69 -6.10 -6.23
CA ALA A 190 2.65 -6.02 -5.20
C ALA A 190 3.26 -6.41 -3.85
N VAL A 191 2.96 -5.65 -2.80
CA VAL A 191 3.57 -5.83 -1.47
C VAL A 191 2.48 -5.75 -0.42
N ASP A 192 2.34 -6.83 0.35
CA ASP A 192 1.52 -6.91 1.55
C ASP A 192 2.32 -6.43 2.77
N PRO A 193 1.66 -5.76 3.74
CA PRO A 193 2.32 -5.26 4.94
C PRO A 193 2.71 -6.41 5.87
N VAL A 194 3.96 -6.38 6.35
CA VAL A 194 4.47 -7.27 7.39
C VAL A 194 5.25 -6.42 8.39
N TRP A 195 4.70 -6.26 9.58
CA TRP A 195 5.22 -5.34 10.58
C TRP A 195 6.10 -6.06 11.60
N TYR A 196 7.32 -5.56 11.77
CA TYR A 196 8.18 -5.88 12.90
C TYR A 196 7.89 -4.91 14.04
N LEU A 197 7.11 -5.35 15.03
CA LEU A 197 6.54 -4.50 16.08
C LEU A 197 7.58 -3.66 16.85
N PRO A 198 8.77 -4.19 17.23
CA PRO A 198 9.81 -3.36 17.85
C PRO A 198 10.28 -2.22 16.96
N GLY A 199 10.48 -2.49 15.66
CA GLY A 199 10.89 -1.49 14.69
C GLY A 199 9.81 -0.44 14.44
N ILE A 200 8.55 -0.86 14.33
CA ILE A 200 7.40 0.06 14.24
C ILE A 200 7.33 0.97 15.46
N ALA A 201 7.44 0.41 16.67
CA ALA A 201 7.39 1.17 17.91
C ALA A 201 8.51 2.22 17.98
N SER A 202 9.74 1.83 17.60
CA SER A 202 10.87 2.75 17.50
C SER A 202 10.64 3.85 16.46
N ARG A 203 9.97 3.55 15.35
CA ARG A 203 9.68 4.54 14.28
C ARG A 203 8.73 5.64 14.73
N PHE A 204 7.87 5.35 15.70
CA PHE A 204 6.91 6.28 16.27
C PHE A 204 7.33 6.83 17.64
N ASP A 205 8.54 6.53 18.09
CA ASP A 205 9.06 6.94 19.40
C ASP A 205 8.11 6.54 20.57
N ILE A 206 7.60 5.31 20.51
CA ILE A 206 6.75 4.73 21.54
C ILE A 206 7.27 3.36 21.97
N SER A 207 6.83 2.90 23.15
CA SER A 207 7.13 1.53 23.58
C SER A 207 6.33 0.49 22.77
N GLU A 208 6.91 -0.71 22.57
CA GLU A 208 6.21 -1.82 21.92
C GLU A 208 4.91 -2.19 22.67
N ALA A 209 4.92 -2.11 24.00
CA ALA A 209 3.75 -2.37 24.83
C ALA A 209 2.62 -1.36 24.58
N ALA A 210 2.96 -0.06 24.49
CA ALA A 210 1.98 0.98 24.17
C ALA A 210 1.42 0.79 22.76
N LEU A 211 2.28 0.51 21.76
CA LEU A 211 1.85 0.21 20.39
C LEU A 211 0.84 -0.94 20.37
N ARG A 212 1.17 -2.08 20.98
CA ARG A 212 0.29 -3.26 21.05
C ARG A 212 -1.03 -2.97 21.72
N LYS A 213 -1.00 -2.26 22.85
CA LYS A 213 -2.20 -1.87 23.59
C LYS A 213 -3.12 -1.02 22.72
N SER A 214 -2.59 0.04 22.09
CA SER A 214 -3.38 0.89 21.18
C SER A 214 -3.92 0.10 19.99
N LEU A 215 -3.10 -0.73 19.35
CA LEU A 215 -3.57 -1.59 18.25
C LEU A 215 -4.72 -2.49 18.70
N PHE A 216 -4.64 -3.10 19.88
CA PHE A 216 -5.71 -3.97 20.39
C PHE A 216 -6.97 -3.19 20.78
N GLU A 217 -6.84 -2.11 21.55
CA GLU A 217 -7.98 -1.33 22.04
C GLU A 217 -8.71 -0.59 20.92
N ASP A 218 -7.97 0.07 20.01
CA ASP A 218 -8.55 0.90 18.94
C ASP A 218 -9.04 0.07 17.74
N THR A 219 -8.73 -1.23 17.70
CA THR A 219 -9.34 -2.18 16.76
C THR A 219 -10.47 -3.00 17.39
N ASN A 220 -11.01 -2.54 18.52
CA ASN A 220 -12.10 -3.20 19.23
C ASN A 220 -11.77 -4.65 19.61
N GLY A 221 -10.54 -4.87 20.08
CA GLY A 221 -10.06 -6.16 20.57
C GLY A 221 -9.67 -7.16 19.47
N MET A 222 -9.44 -6.70 18.23
CA MET A 222 -8.93 -7.61 17.19
C MET A 222 -7.53 -8.11 17.57
N TYR A 223 -7.29 -9.40 17.28
CA TYR A 223 -6.03 -10.10 17.56
C TYR A 223 -5.59 -10.05 19.03
N PRO A 224 -6.20 -10.87 19.91
CA PRO A 224 -5.83 -10.91 21.32
C PRO A 224 -4.35 -11.23 21.59
N GLU A 225 -3.67 -11.88 20.66
CA GLU A 225 -2.23 -12.17 20.70
C GLU A 225 -1.35 -10.92 20.70
N LEU A 226 -1.85 -9.75 20.31
CA LEU A 226 -1.16 -8.48 20.54
C LEU A 226 -0.86 -8.29 22.03
N ILE A 227 -1.72 -8.79 22.91
CA ILE A 227 -1.59 -8.74 24.37
C ILE A 227 -1.06 -10.06 24.94
N THR A 228 -1.57 -11.21 24.49
CA THR A 228 -1.26 -12.51 25.11
C THR A 228 0.05 -13.15 24.63
N ARG A 229 0.62 -12.68 23.51
CA ARG A 229 1.87 -13.16 22.90
C ARG A 229 2.90 -12.03 22.71
N PRO A 230 3.47 -11.48 23.79
CA PRO A 230 4.54 -10.49 23.68
C PRO A 230 5.83 -11.06 23.09
N ASP A 231 5.98 -12.38 23.05
CA ASP A 231 7.08 -13.13 22.43
C ASP A 231 7.04 -13.09 20.89
N ILE A 232 5.85 -13.04 20.28
CA ILE A 232 5.71 -12.90 18.82
C ILE A 232 5.93 -11.45 18.41
N LYS A 233 6.98 -11.17 17.62
CA LYS A 233 7.36 -9.79 17.23
C LYS A 233 6.85 -9.33 15.87
N VAL A 234 6.20 -10.21 15.12
CA VAL A 234 5.72 -9.92 13.76
C VAL A 234 4.20 -9.81 13.76
N PHE A 235 3.66 -8.84 13.02
CA PHE A 235 2.23 -8.61 12.84
C PHE A 235 1.92 -8.37 11.36
N LEU A 236 0.92 -9.06 10.82
CA LEU A 236 0.38 -8.85 9.48
C LEU A 236 -0.95 -8.10 9.62
N PRO A 237 -0.93 -6.75 9.61
CA PRO A 237 -2.15 -5.98 9.76
C PRO A 237 -3.07 -6.15 8.55
N PRO A 238 -4.40 -6.21 8.74
CA PRO A 238 -5.37 -6.33 7.65
C PRO A 238 -5.62 -4.98 6.95
N ILE A 239 -4.55 -4.29 6.57
CA ILE A 239 -4.60 -2.98 5.89
C ILE A 239 -4.16 -3.08 4.44
N GLY A 240 -4.50 -2.07 3.63
CA GLY A 240 -4.07 -1.99 2.25
C GLY A 240 -2.54 -2.00 2.13
N GLY A 241 -2.02 -2.82 1.22
CA GLY A 241 -0.60 -2.85 0.85
C GLY A 241 -0.20 -1.72 -0.10
N LEU A 242 0.81 -1.98 -0.92
CA LEU A 242 1.27 -1.05 -1.96
C LEU A 242 1.54 -1.77 -3.28
N THR A 243 1.62 -0.98 -4.34
CA THR A 243 2.10 -1.45 -5.65
C THR A 243 3.20 -0.52 -6.14
N VAL A 244 4.29 -1.09 -6.64
CA VAL A 244 5.38 -0.35 -7.28
C VAL A 244 5.28 -0.56 -8.79
N TYR A 245 5.49 0.50 -9.55
CA TYR A 245 5.68 0.48 -10.99
C TYR A 245 7.06 1.06 -11.29
N ILE A 246 7.88 0.29 -12.00
CA ILE A 246 9.22 0.68 -12.42
C ILE A 246 9.24 0.75 -13.94
N PHE A 247 9.62 1.92 -14.47
CA PHE A 247 9.82 2.18 -15.89
C PHE A 247 11.31 2.17 -16.21
N GLY A 248 11.67 1.54 -17.33
CA GLY A 248 13.06 1.23 -17.68
C GLY A 248 13.60 0.01 -16.93
N ASP A 249 14.92 -0.12 -16.90
CA ASP A 249 15.61 -1.27 -16.29
C ASP A 249 15.56 -1.22 -14.76
N PRO A 250 14.94 -2.21 -14.08
CA PRO A 250 14.89 -2.28 -12.62
C PRO A 250 16.27 -2.33 -11.94
N ALA A 251 17.30 -2.85 -12.61
CA ALA A 251 18.65 -2.89 -12.05
C ALA A 251 19.22 -1.48 -11.81
N LYS A 252 18.79 -0.49 -12.60
CA LYS A 252 19.24 0.91 -12.48
C LYS A 252 18.63 1.67 -11.30
N VAL A 253 17.58 1.13 -10.66
CA VAL A 253 16.90 1.78 -9.53
C VAL A 253 17.84 1.99 -8.33
N SER A 254 18.75 1.02 -8.09
CA SER A 254 19.73 1.07 -7.00
C SER A 254 21.11 1.61 -7.43
N ASP A 255 21.30 1.84 -8.73
CA ASP A 255 22.58 2.26 -9.29
C ASP A 255 22.82 3.77 -9.03
N PRO A 256 23.85 4.15 -8.26
CA PRO A 256 24.14 5.54 -7.97
C PRO A 256 24.61 6.35 -9.18
N SER A 257 25.03 5.72 -10.28
CA SER A 257 25.41 6.41 -11.52
C SER A 257 24.21 6.74 -12.41
N SER A 258 23.10 6.01 -12.25
CA SER A 258 21.87 6.23 -12.97
C SER A 258 21.02 7.34 -12.32
N LYS A 259 20.21 8.03 -13.14
CA LYS A 259 19.25 9.03 -12.65
C LYS A 259 17.93 8.37 -12.27
N LEU A 260 17.34 8.79 -11.15
CA LEU A 260 16.07 8.27 -10.64
C LEU A 260 15.02 9.38 -10.47
N ALA A 261 13.86 9.17 -11.08
CA ALA A 261 12.65 9.95 -10.82
C ALA A 261 11.69 9.12 -9.97
N LEU A 262 11.21 9.69 -8.86
CA LEU A 262 10.36 8.99 -7.90
C LEU A 262 9.05 9.75 -7.67
N ARG A 263 7.93 9.02 -7.81
CA ARG A 263 6.61 9.45 -7.34
C ARG A 263 6.11 8.51 -6.26
N ILE A 264 5.75 9.07 -5.12
CA ILE A 264 5.03 8.35 -4.06
C ILE A 264 3.62 8.88 -3.98
N HIS A 265 2.67 8.01 -4.26
CA HIS A 265 1.26 8.32 -4.36
C HIS A 265 0.47 7.59 -3.26
N ASP A 266 -0.41 8.32 -2.58
CA ASP A 266 -1.39 7.70 -1.70
C ASP A 266 -2.73 7.66 -2.43
N GLU A 267 -3.40 6.52 -2.37
CA GLU A 267 -4.64 6.22 -3.07
C GLU A 267 -5.71 7.32 -2.88
N CYS A 268 -6.35 7.65 -3.98
CA CYS A 268 -7.55 8.49 -4.02
C CYS A 268 -8.46 8.01 -5.14
N SER A 269 -9.22 6.94 -4.90
CA SER A 269 -10.06 6.24 -5.89
C SER A 269 -10.94 7.20 -6.72
N GLY A 270 -11.65 8.11 -6.06
CA GLY A 270 -12.52 9.09 -6.73
C GLY A 270 -11.82 9.98 -7.76
N SER A 271 -10.54 10.30 -7.58
CA SER A 271 -9.77 11.08 -8.55
C SER A 271 -9.00 10.15 -9.48
N ASP A 272 -8.25 9.20 -8.92
CA ASP A 272 -7.34 8.32 -9.64
C ASP A 272 -8.07 7.45 -10.68
N VAL A 273 -9.27 6.96 -10.37
CA VAL A 273 -10.05 6.09 -11.26
C VAL A 273 -11.12 6.88 -12.02
N PHE A 274 -11.85 7.75 -11.32
CA PHE A 274 -13.06 8.39 -11.87
C PHE A 274 -12.88 9.85 -12.28
N GLY A 275 -11.67 10.41 -12.15
CA GLY A 275 -11.36 11.75 -12.67
C GLY A 275 -12.01 12.90 -11.92
N SER A 276 -12.35 12.73 -10.63
CA SER A 276 -12.85 13.83 -9.80
C SER A 276 -11.89 15.04 -9.79
N ASP A 277 -12.46 16.22 -10.00
CA ASP A 277 -11.78 17.53 -10.08
C ASP A 277 -11.67 18.27 -8.73
N ILE A 278 -12.14 17.64 -7.64
CA ILE A 278 -12.14 18.20 -6.27
C ILE A 278 -10.71 18.20 -5.68
N CYS A 279 -9.83 17.32 -6.16
CA CYS A 279 -8.46 17.20 -5.67
C CYS A 279 -7.46 16.99 -6.81
N THR A 280 -6.18 17.14 -6.47
CA THR A 280 -5.07 17.04 -7.44
C THR A 280 -4.48 15.64 -7.58
N CYS A 281 -5.12 14.60 -7.02
CA CYS A 281 -4.51 13.27 -6.92
C CYS A 281 -4.22 12.68 -8.30
N ARG A 282 -5.21 12.58 -9.20
CA ARG A 282 -4.99 12.06 -10.56
C ARG A 282 -4.03 12.92 -11.39
N PRO A 283 -4.18 14.26 -11.49
CA PRO A 283 -3.21 15.08 -12.21
C PRO A 283 -1.78 14.85 -11.76
N TYR A 284 -1.56 14.72 -10.45
CA TYR A 284 -0.21 14.52 -9.91
C TYR A 284 0.29 13.07 -10.06
N LEU A 285 -0.61 12.08 -10.08
CA LEU A 285 -0.29 10.70 -10.46
C LEU A 285 0.17 10.63 -11.92
N MET A 286 -0.59 11.25 -12.83
CA MET A 286 -0.25 11.31 -14.26
C MET A 286 1.08 12.02 -14.50
N PHE A 287 1.29 13.19 -13.89
CA PHE A 287 2.58 13.88 -13.91
C PHE A 287 3.71 12.97 -13.42
N GLY A 288 3.46 12.26 -12.31
CA GLY A 288 4.36 11.26 -11.74
C GLY A 288 4.78 10.18 -12.74
N ILE A 289 3.81 9.58 -13.42
CA ILE A 289 4.02 8.50 -14.39
C ILE A 289 4.77 9.02 -15.63
N VAL A 290 4.38 10.17 -16.18
CA VAL A 290 5.00 10.75 -17.38
C VAL A 290 6.46 11.12 -17.12
N GLU A 291 6.76 11.79 -16.01
CA GLU A 291 8.13 12.17 -15.68
C GLU A 291 9.01 10.96 -15.31
N ALA A 292 8.42 9.94 -14.69
CA ALA A 292 9.09 8.66 -14.44
C ALA A 292 9.43 7.94 -15.77
N ALA A 293 8.48 7.87 -16.70
CA ALA A 293 8.71 7.31 -18.03
C ALA A 293 9.81 8.08 -18.77
N LYS A 294 9.75 9.42 -18.84
CA LYS A 294 10.80 10.26 -19.45
C LYS A 294 12.19 10.01 -18.84
N GLN A 295 12.26 9.87 -17.52
CA GLN A 295 13.54 9.58 -16.87
C GLN A 295 14.13 8.24 -17.32
N ALA A 296 13.27 7.24 -17.53
CA ALA A 296 13.66 5.95 -18.09
C ALA A 296 14.12 6.08 -19.56
N GLN A 297 13.40 6.83 -20.40
CA GLN A 297 13.79 7.06 -21.81
C GLN A 297 15.17 7.74 -21.93
N GLN A 298 15.53 8.59 -20.95
CA GLN A 298 16.82 9.26 -20.88
C GLN A 298 17.96 8.35 -20.35
N GLY A 299 17.71 7.04 -20.24
CA GLY A 299 18.67 6.04 -19.80
C GLY A 299 18.75 5.83 -18.28
N GLY A 300 17.93 6.54 -17.49
CA GLY A 300 17.79 6.34 -16.05
C GLY A 300 16.70 5.32 -15.70
N SER A 301 16.02 5.52 -14.57
CA SER A 301 14.85 4.75 -14.15
C SER A 301 13.77 5.65 -13.55
N GLY A 302 12.51 5.27 -13.75
CA GLY A 302 11.35 5.92 -13.15
C GLY A 302 10.63 4.98 -12.20
N VAL A 303 10.30 5.44 -11.01
CA VAL A 303 9.59 4.64 -10.00
C VAL A 303 8.33 5.37 -9.53
N VAL A 304 7.19 4.69 -9.58
CA VAL A 304 5.92 5.14 -8.99
C VAL A 304 5.50 4.13 -7.94
N VAL A 305 5.38 4.56 -6.68
CA VAL A 305 4.85 3.75 -5.59
C VAL A 305 3.44 4.21 -5.26
N TYR A 306 2.48 3.30 -5.34
CA TYR A 306 1.07 3.53 -5.06
C TYR A 306 0.67 2.84 -3.75
N PHE A 307 0.51 3.62 -2.69
CA PHE A 307 0.07 3.15 -1.37
C PHE A 307 -1.45 3.17 -1.25
N ARG A 308 -2.05 2.09 -0.76
CA ARG A 308 -3.50 1.98 -0.55
C ARG A 308 -3.95 2.63 0.75
N LYS A 309 -3.80 3.95 0.82
CA LYS A 309 -4.06 4.81 2.00
C LYS A 309 -5.10 5.89 1.69
N GLU A 310 -6.29 5.46 1.28
CA GLU A 310 -7.41 6.35 0.92
C GLU A 310 -7.75 7.37 2.03
N GLY A 311 -8.05 8.60 1.61
CA GLY A 311 -8.54 9.65 2.51
C GLY A 311 -7.56 10.02 3.62
N ARG A 312 -6.24 9.97 3.38
CA ARG A 312 -5.21 10.13 4.43
C ARG A 312 -5.29 9.07 5.52
N ALA A 313 -5.58 7.83 5.12
CA ALA A 313 -5.85 6.71 6.02
C ALA A 313 -7.09 6.88 6.92
N LEU A 314 -7.99 7.83 6.61
CA LEU A 314 -9.30 7.98 7.27
C LEU A 314 -10.43 7.18 6.59
N GLY A 315 -10.15 6.68 5.38
CA GLY A 315 -11.15 6.02 4.54
C GLY A 315 -12.07 6.98 3.79
N GLU A 316 -12.81 6.42 2.84
CA GLU A 316 -13.63 7.17 1.88
C GLU A 316 -14.88 7.81 2.51
N VAL A 317 -15.51 7.14 3.49
CA VAL A 317 -16.69 7.66 4.20
C VAL A 317 -16.36 8.98 4.90
N THR A 318 -15.30 8.99 5.71
CA THR A 318 -14.84 10.19 6.43
C THR A 318 -14.48 11.31 5.47
N LYS A 319 -13.76 10.98 4.38
CA LYS A 319 -13.43 11.92 3.31
C LYS A 319 -14.68 12.61 2.74
N TYR A 320 -15.75 11.85 2.47
CA TYR A 320 -16.99 12.42 1.94
C TYR A 320 -17.74 13.26 2.97
N LEU A 321 -17.72 12.89 4.25
CA LEU A 321 -18.24 13.75 5.32
C LEU A 321 -17.50 15.10 5.37
N VAL A 322 -16.17 15.10 5.24
CA VAL A 322 -15.36 16.33 5.18
C VAL A 322 -15.74 17.18 3.96
N TYR A 323 -15.87 16.56 2.78
CA TYR A 323 -16.30 17.28 1.58
C TYR A 323 -17.69 17.91 1.74
N ASN A 324 -18.65 17.17 2.31
CA ASN A 324 -19.99 17.68 2.56
C ASN A 324 -19.98 18.85 3.57
N ALA A 325 -19.20 18.74 4.64
CA ALA A 325 -19.06 19.80 5.63
C ALA A 325 -18.42 21.07 5.05
N ARG A 326 -17.36 20.92 4.24
CA ARG A 326 -16.71 22.04 3.54
C ARG A 326 -17.69 22.76 2.61
N LYS A 327 -18.42 22.01 1.79
CA LYS A 327 -19.40 22.58 0.86
C LYS A 327 -20.51 23.35 1.57
N ARG A 328 -21.00 22.87 2.71
CA ARG A 328 -22.04 23.55 3.49
C ARG A 328 -21.54 24.74 4.31
N GLY A 329 -20.29 24.69 4.76
CA GLY A 329 -19.67 25.70 5.63
C GLY A 329 -18.94 26.83 4.90
N GLY A 330 -18.91 26.81 3.57
CA GLY A 330 -18.07 27.68 2.75
C GLY A 330 -16.72 27.00 2.48
N ASP A 331 -16.52 26.56 1.24
CA ASP A 331 -15.32 25.83 0.85
C ASP A 331 -14.17 26.81 0.56
N THR A 332 -13.47 27.25 1.61
CA THR A 332 -12.30 28.14 1.51
C THR A 332 -11.01 27.40 1.86
N ALA A 333 -9.88 27.87 1.30
CA ALA A 333 -8.59 27.27 1.60
C ALA A 333 -8.21 27.42 3.09
N ALA A 334 -8.61 28.52 3.72
CA ALA A 334 -8.34 28.78 5.15
C ALA A 334 -9.00 27.74 6.09
N GLU A 335 -10.20 27.25 5.75
CA GLU A 335 -10.97 26.29 6.56
C GLU A 335 -10.65 24.82 6.24
N TYR A 336 -9.81 24.55 5.24
CA TYR A 336 -9.62 23.22 4.66
C TYR A 336 -9.25 22.14 5.69
N PHE A 337 -8.27 22.40 6.55
CA PHE A 337 -7.84 21.46 7.58
C PHE A 337 -8.77 21.45 8.79
N HIS A 338 -9.35 22.60 9.15
CA HIS A 338 -10.24 22.72 10.30
C HIS A 338 -11.42 21.75 10.19
N ARG A 339 -12.05 21.65 9.02
CA ARG A 339 -13.16 20.70 8.80
C ARG A 339 -12.75 19.24 8.90
N THR A 340 -11.51 18.92 8.54
CA THR A 340 -10.98 17.57 8.71
C THR A 340 -10.82 17.27 10.21
N GLU A 341 -10.22 18.19 10.98
CA GLU A 341 -10.04 18.03 12.42
C GLU A 341 -11.38 17.94 13.18
N CYS A 342 -12.38 18.73 12.81
CA CYS A 342 -13.70 18.66 13.45
C CYS A 342 -14.36 17.28 13.30
N ILE A 343 -14.11 16.56 12.20
CA ILE A 343 -14.76 15.27 11.90
C ILE A 343 -13.88 14.10 12.33
N ALA A 344 -12.58 14.17 12.05
CA ALA A 344 -11.65 13.07 12.26
C ALA A 344 -10.81 13.19 13.54
N GLY A 345 -10.86 14.34 14.23
CA GLY A 345 -10.01 14.65 15.38
C GLY A 345 -8.55 14.99 15.03
N VAL A 346 -8.13 14.77 13.79
CA VAL A 346 -6.75 14.99 13.29
C VAL A 346 -6.75 15.44 11.83
N LYS A 347 -5.68 16.10 11.38
CA LYS A 347 -5.53 16.54 9.97
C LYS A 347 -5.12 15.43 9.00
N ASP A 348 -4.38 14.45 9.50
CA ASP A 348 -3.73 13.38 8.73
C ASP A 348 -3.43 12.18 9.63
N MET A 349 -3.83 10.97 9.21
CA MET A 349 -3.50 9.71 9.90
C MET A 349 -2.49 8.87 9.11
N ARG A 350 -1.89 9.42 8.05
CA ARG A 350 -0.90 8.68 7.27
C ARG A 350 0.40 8.55 8.04
N PHE A 351 0.76 7.31 8.28
CA PHE A 351 2.07 6.91 8.71
C PHE A 351 3.07 6.96 7.54
N GLN A 352 3.57 8.16 7.20
CA GLN A 352 4.59 8.34 6.16
C GLN A 352 5.96 7.81 6.60
N ALA A 353 6.20 7.72 7.91
CA ALA A 353 7.42 7.15 8.44
C ALA A 353 7.67 5.70 7.97
N LEU A 354 6.63 4.91 7.66
CA LEU A 354 6.78 3.52 7.18
C LEU A 354 6.99 3.40 5.66
N MET A 355 6.80 4.49 4.92
CA MET A 355 6.85 4.48 3.45
C MET A 355 8.25 4.25 2.86
N PRO A 356 9.39 4.68 3.47
CA PRO A 356 10.72 4.46 2.91
C PRO A 356 11.16 3.00 2.81
N ASP A 357 10.52 2.08 3.53
CA ASP A 357 10.90 0.66 3.60
C ASP A 357 10.97 0.00 2.21
N ILE A 358 10.02 0.30 1.32
CA ILE A 358 10.04 -0.20 -0.07
C ILE A 358 11.19 0.40 -0.89
N LEU A 359 11.62 1.63 -0.58
CA LEU A 359 12.77 2.24 -1.23
C LEU A 359 14.07 1.56 -0.80
N HIS A 360 14.17 1.18 0.48
CA HIS A 360 15.28 0.37 0.99
C HIS A 360 15.27 -1.05 0.41
N PHE A 361 14.09 -1.66 0.24
CA PHE A 361 13.97 -2.94 -0.46
C PHE A 361 14.56 -2.84 -1.87
N LEU A 362 14.22 -1.78 -2.61
CA LEU A 362 14.72 -1.51 -3.96
C LEU A 362 16.19 -1.05 -4.01
N GLY A 363 16.85 -0.83 -2.86
CA GLY A 363 18.24 -0.39 -2.78
C GLY A 363 18.48 1.09 -3.13
N ILE A 364 17.42 1.91 -3.11
CA ILE A 364 17.50 3.33 -3.45
C ILE A 364 18.29 4.07 -2.36
N LYS A 365 19.35 4.78 -2.78
CA LYS A 365 20.21 5.62 -1.91
C LYS A 365 20.11 7.10 -2.20
N LYS A 366 19.73 7.45 -3.44
CA LYS A 366 19.48 8.83 -3.88
C LYS A 366 18.28 8.89 -4.80
N ILE A 367 17.60 10.02 -4.79
CA ILE A 367 16.52 10.35 -5.70
C ILE A 367 16.91 11.66 -6.39
N ASP A 368 17.14 11.61 -7.70
CA ASP A 368 17.51 12.81 -8.45
C ASP A 368 16.31 13.75 -8.58
N ARG A 369 15.11 13.20 -8.83
CA ARG A 369 13.87 13.99 -8.97
C ARG A 369 12.73 13.37 -8.16
N MET A 370 12.38 13.98 -7.04
CA MET A 370 11.21 13.60 -6.25
C MET A 370 9.99 14.41 -6.68
N LEU A 371 9.01 13.75 -7.27
CA LEU A 371 7.79 14.35 -7.82
C LEU A 371 6.74 14.53 -6.69
N SER A 372 7.04 15.41 -5.73
CA SER A 372 6.19 15.65 -4.55
C SER A 372 6.37 17.04 -3.93
N MET A 373 5.25 17.62 -3.49
CA MET A 373 5.20 18.83 -2.66
C MET A 373 5.14 18.52 -1.15
N SER A 374 4.94 17.26 -0.77
CA SER A 374 4.70 16.90 0.64
C SER A 374 6.00 16.90 1.45
N ASN A 375 6.09 17.74 2.48
CA ASN A 375 7.21 17.69 3.43
C ASN A 375 7.20 16.38 4.22
N MET A 376 6.04 15.91 4.69
CA MET A 376 5.95 14.63 5.40
C MET A 376 6.56 13.44 4.62
N LYS A 377 6.44 13.43 3.28
CA LYS A 377 7.08 12.42 2.43
C LYS A 377 8.59 12.67 2.29
N TYR A 378 8.98 13.92 2.09
CA TYR A 378 10.38 14.30 1.98
C TYR A 378 11.15 13.98 3.27
N ASP A 379 10.65 14.46 4.41
CA ASP A 379 11.26 14.29 5.73
C ASP A 379 11.42 12.79 6.05
N ALA A 380 10.37 12.00 5.87
CA ALA A 380 10.41 10.56 6.12
C ALA A 380 11.49 9.83 5.29
N ILE A 381 11.76 10.26 4.06
CA ILE A 381 12.77 9.66 3.18
C ILE A 381 14.18 10.10 3.60
N VAL A 382 14.38 11.40 3.84
CA VAL A 382 15.70 11.95 4.22
C VAL A 382 16.13 11.47 5.60
N GLU A 383 15.21 11.41 6.56
CA GLU A 383 15.45 10.86 7.91
C GLU A 383 15.90 9.39 7.87
N GLN A 384 15.59 8.67 6.78
CA GLN A 384 16.04 7.30 6.56
C GLN A 384 17.36 7.18 5.80
N GLY A 385 18.00 8.32 5.50
CA GLY A 385 19.31 8.39 4.87
C GLY A 385 19.27 8.24 3.35
N ILE A 386 18.13 8.52 2.72
CA ILE A 386 18.02 8.58 1.26
C ILE A 386 18.09 10.05 0.84
N GLU A 387 19.12 10.41 0.06
CA GLU A 387 19.32 11.77 -0.43
C GLU A 387 18.25 12.14 -1.48
N ILE A 388 17.67 13.33 -1.39
CA ILE A 388 16.81 13.89 -2.45
C ILE A 388 17.47 15.14 -3.01
N ARG A 389 17.77 15.13 -4.32
CA ARG A 389 18.49 16.23 -4.99
C ARG A 389 17.58 17.34 -5.49
N GLU A 390 16.42 16.97 -6.03
CA GLU A 390 15.43 17.91 -6.55
C GLU A 390 14.04 17.50 -6.08
N ARG A 391 13.27 18.48 -5.61
CA ARG A 391 11.82 18.35 -5.37
C ARG A 391 11.09 19.04 -6.51
N VAL A 392 10.19 18.32 -7.16
CA VAL A 392 9.46 18.81 -8.33
C VAL A 392 7.97 18.93 -7.99
N PRO A 393 7.43 20.17 -7.92
CA PRO A 393 6.00 20.38 -7.69
C PRO A 393 5.19 19.98 -8.93
N ILE A 394 3.88 19.80 -8.76
CA ILE A 394 2.99 19.65 -9.92
C ILE A 394 2.97 20.98 -10.72
N PRO A 395 2.95 20.95 -12.07
CA PRO A 395 2.80 22.16 -12.87
C PRO A 395 1.45 22.84 -12.63
N ASP A 396 1.43 24.18 -12.56
CA ASP A 396 0.21 24.97 -12.34
C ASP A 396 -0.89 24.70 -13.36
N SER A 397 -0.50 24.43 -14.62
CA SER A 397 -1.41 24.09 -15.72
C SER A 397 -2.17 22.78 -15.51
N MET A 398 -1.65 21.87 -14.68
CA MET A 398 -2.28 20.57 -14.39
C MET A 398 -3.21 20.61 -13.18
N ILE A 399 -3.21 21.70 -12.41
CA ILE A 399 -4.07 21.80 -11.24
C ILE A 399 -5.50 22.12 -11.73
N PRO A 400 -6.55 21.38 -11.33
CA PRO A 400 -7.94 21.70 -11.67
C PRO A 400 -8.47 22.90 -10.86
N PRO A 401 -9.32 23.80 -11.43
CA PRO A 401 -9.74 25.03 -10.76
C PRO A 401 -10.30 24.83 -9.34
N ASP A 402 -11.19 23.85 -9.16
CA ASP A 402 -11.81 23.55 -7.86
C ASP A 402 -10.79 23.00 -6.84
N SER A 403 -9.72 22.37 -7.32
CA SER A 403 -8.63 21.84 -6.48
C SER A 403 -7.68 22.92 -5.94
N ARG A 404 -7.82 24.21 -6.35
CA ARG A 404 -6.98 25.29 -5.80
C ARG A 404 -7.19 25.47 -4.29
N VAL A 405 -8.43 25.29 -3.82
CA VAL A 405 -8.75 25.27 -2.39
C VAL A 405 -7.85 24.31 -1.62
N GLU A 406 -7.62 23.11 -2.17
CA GLU A 406 -6.76 22.11 -1.55
C GLU A 406 -5.28 22.47 -1.64
N ILE A 407 -4.79 22.85 -2.83
CA ILE A 407 -3.36 23.11 -3.04
C ILE A 407 -2.89 24.33 -2.26
N ASP A 408 -3.64 25.42 -2.30
CA ASP A 408 -3.25 26.66 -1.62
C ASP A 408 -3.28 26.47 -0.10
N ALA A 409 -4.26 25.73 0.42
CA ALA A 409 -4.30 25.34 1.83
C ALA A 409 -3.09 24.48 2.23
N LYS A 410 -2.69 23.53 1.39
CA LYS A 410 -1.52 22.67 1.62
C LYS A 410 -0.22 23.47 1.60
N ILE A 411 -0.05 24.36 0.63
CA ILE A 411 1.13 25.25 0.53
C ILE A 411 1.22 26.12 1.79
N ALA A 412 0.11 26.71 2.23
CA ALA A 412 0.06 27.50 3.46
C ALA A 412 0.37 26.69 4.72
N ALA A 413 0.02 25.39 4.73
CA ALA A 413 0.40 24.45 5.79
C ALA A 413 1.83 23.90 5.66
N GLY A 414 2.64 24.46 4.75
CA GLY A 414 4.07 24.17 4.62
C GLY A 414 4.45 23.26 3.46
N TYR A 415 3.54 22.85 2.58
CA TYR A 415 3.92 22.07 1.40
C TYR A 415 4.88 22.87 0.51
N PHE A 416 5.87 22.18 -0.04
CA PHE A 416 6.89 22.77 -0.90
C PHE A 416 6.28 23.32 -2.18
N THR A 417 6.70 24.53 -2.54
CA THR A 417 6.33 25.21 -3.78
C THR A 417 7.50 26.08 -4.24
N ASN A 418 7.61 26.28 -5.55
CA ASN A 418 8.49 27.31 -6.14
C ASN A 418 7.76 28.66 -6.30
N GLY A 419 6.45 28.69 -6.02
CA GLY A 419 5.59 29.84 -6.16
C GLY A 419 5.38 30.63 -4.87
N LYS A 420 4.39 31.52 -4.89
CA LYS A 420 4.02 32.36 -3.74
C LYS A 420 3.27 31.53 -2.68
N VAL A 421 3.63 31.73 -1.41
CA VAL A 421 2.82 31.30 -0.26
C VAL A 421 1.81 32.41 0.05
N MET A 422 0.52 32.09 -0.01
CA MET A 422 -0.56 33.06 0.22
C MET A 422 -0.71 33.43 1.71
N THR A 423 -1.15 34.65 2.00
CA THR A 423 -1.52 35.06 3.38
C THR A 423 -2.87 34.48 3.79
N GLN A 424 -3.20 34.55 5.09
CA GLN A 424 -4.50 34.07 5.59
C GLN A 424 -5.69 34.84 5.00
N GLU A 425 -5.53 36.13 4.69
CA GLU A 425 -6.52 36.93 4.00
C GLU A 425 -6.70 36.47 2.55
N GLU A 426 -5.61 36.21 1.84
CA GLU A 426 -5.64 35.71 0.46
C GLU A 426 -6.30 34.33 0.35
N LEU A 427 -6.05 33.44 1.32
CA LEU A 427 -6.66 32.10 1.39
C LEU A 427 -8.19 32.13 1.59
N LYS A 428 -8.75 33.19 2.17
CA LYS A 428 -10.21 33.34 2.32
C LYS A 428 -10.89 33.66 1.00
N GLU A 429 -10.16 34.25 0.06
CA GLU A 429 -10.66 34.57 -1.28
C GLU A 429 -10.61 33.36 -2.23
N VAL A 430 -9.76 32.37 -1.95
CA VAL A 430 -9.74 31.10 -2.67
C VAL A 430 -10.96 30.26 -2.26
N LYS A 431 -11.96 30.21 -3.16
CA LYS A 431 -13.24 29.54 -2.93
C LYS A 431 -13.45 28.42 -3.93
N GLY A 432 -13.95 27.29 -3.44
CA GLY A 432 -14.44 26.19 -4.26
C GLY A 432 -15.76 26.54 -4.93
N ARG A 433 -16.21 25.70 -5.86
CA ARG A 433 -17.50 25.87 -6.54
C ARG A 433 -18.66 25.82 -5.55
N SER A 434 -19.60 26.75 -5.72
CA SER A 434 -20.93 26.70 -5.10
C SER A 434 -21.81 25.65 -5.80
N TRP A 435 -22.60 24.90 -5.02
CA TRP A 435 -23.57 23.91 -5.50
C TRP A 435 -24.98 24.27 -5.06
#